data_AF-A0A7X2MJB9-F1
#
_entry.id   AF-A0A7X2MJB9-F1
#
_cell.length_a   1.000
_cell.length_b   1.000
_cell.length_c   1.000
_cell.angle_alpha   90.00
_cell.angle_beta   90.00
_cell.angle_gamma   90.00
#
_symmetry.space_group_name_H-M   'P 1'
#
loop_
_entity.id
_entity.type
_entity.pdbx_description
1 polymer ?
#
loop_
_entity_poly.entity_id
_entity_poly.type
_entity_poly.pdbx_seq_one_letter_code
_entity_poly.pdbx_strand_id
1 'polypeptide(L)'
;MQCEISSVDAGWWIVSHEQKLWLPQGDLPHGNAEKFGLTGSKARTIGEWQGEKVWLICEPRSADMFSVRQLIDQDVALFQLVGRGVQLAEFYRSHRWCGYCGHEMHQSKHEFACLCSHCRERYYPQIAPCIIVAIRRGDEILLANHARHRNKVYTVLAGFVGGGETL
;
A
#
# COMPACT_ATOMS: atom_id res chain seq x y z
N MET A 1 12.13 -7.19 -9.17
CA MET A 1 12.29 -6.65 -10.54
C MET A 1 10.90 -6.47 -11.17
N GLN A 2 10.68 -5.44 -11.99
CA GLN A 2 9.41 -5.28 -12.72
C GLN A 2 9.45 -6.15 -13.97
N CYS A 3 8.36 -6.83 -14.30
CA CYS A 3 8.21 -7.64 -15.51
C CYS A 3 6.87 -7.34 -16.18
N GLU A 4 6.76 -7.73 -17.44
CA GLU A 4 5.48 -7.76 -18.15
C GLU A 4 4.74 -9.05 -17.79
N ILE A 5 3.45 -8.93 -17.50
CA ILE A 5 2.63 -10.07 -17.11
C ILE A 5 2.21 -10.89 -18.34
N SER A 6 2.43 -12.20 -18.28
CA SER A 6 1.96 -13.17 -19.25
C SER A 6 0.58 -13.74 -18.90
N SER A 7 -0.07 -14.45 -19.82
CA SER A 7 -1.38 -15.08 -19.56
C SER A 7 -1.33 -16.22 -18.52
N VAL A 8 -0.16 -16.86 -18.37
CA VAL A 8 0.07 -17.97 -17.44
C VAL A 8 0.47 -17.52 -16.03
N ASP A 9 0.75 -16.23 -15.84
CA ASP A 9 1.05 -15.70 -14.52
C ASP A 9 -0.21 -15.72 -13.64
N ALA A 10 -0.02 -16.17 -12.40
CA ALA A 10 -1.08 -16.35 -11.43
C ALA A 10 -0.66 -15.85 -10.04
N GLY A 11 -1.66 -15.63 -9.19
CA GLY A 11 -1.50 -15.29 -7.79
C GLY A 11 -2.48 -14.22 -7.36
N TRP A 12 -2.06 -13.39 -6.40
CA TRP A 12 -2.85 -12.29 -5.86
C TRP A 12 -2.48 -10.97 -6.54
N TRP A 13 -3.49 -10.20 -6.96
CA TRP A 13 -3.28 -8.99 -7.76
C TRP A 13 -3.65 -7.74 -6.99
N ILE A 14 -2.65 -6.95 -6.65
CA ILE A 14 -2.82 -5.61 -6.11
C ILE A 14 -2.71 -4.64 -7.27
N VAL A 15 -3.85 -4.19 -7.80
CA VAL A 15 -3.90 -3.11 -8.78
C VAL A 15 -4.26 -1.83 -8.04
N SER A 16 -3.35 -0.87 -7.99
CA SER A 16 -3.48 0.32 -7.14
C SER A 16 -3.13 1.62 -7.85
N HIS A 17 -3.91 2.66 -7.54
CA HIS A 17 -3.72 4.02 -8.01
C HIS A 17 -4.40 5.01 -7.04
N GLU A 18 -3.75 6.11 -6.70
CA GLU A 18 -4.29 7.20 -5.86
C GLU A 18 -4.87 6.71 -4.52
N GLN A 19 -4.08 5.97 -3.75
CA GLN A 19 -4.44 5.38 -2.44
C GLN A 19 -5.62 4.40 -2.49
N LYS A 20 -6.06 3.99 -3.69
CA LYS A 20 -7.13 3.02 -3.88
C LYS A 20 -6.60 1.70 -4.41
N LEU A 21 -7.38 0.66 -4.15
CA LEU A 21 -7.17 -0.71 -4.56
C LEU A 21 -8.35 -1.15 -5.43
N TRP A 22 -8.07 -1.83 -6.52
CA TRP A 22 -9.09 -2.44 -7.35
C TRP A 22 -9.62 -3.71 -6.67
N LEU A 23 -10.92 -3.72 -6.41
CA LEU A 23 -11.65 -4.85 -5.81
C LEU A 23 -12.87 -5.19 -6.68
N PRO A 24 -12.67 -5.88 -7.82
CA PRO A 24 -13.79 -6.26 -8.68
C PRO A 24 -14.76 -7.12 -7.88
N GLN A 25 -16.04 -6.74 -7.86
CA GLN A 25 -17.09 -7.41 -7.07
C GLN A 25 -16.85 -7.38 -5.55
N GLY A 26 -15.94 -6.53 -5.06
CA GLY A 26 -15.64 -6.37 -3.63
C GLY A 26 -14.49 -7.23 -3.11
N ASP A 27 -13.94 -8.12 -3.93
CA ASP A 27 -12.89 -9.06 -3.53
C ASP A 27 -11.52 -8.71 -4.12
N LEU A 28 -10.45 -9.12 -3.44
CA LEU A 28 -9.10 -9.02 -3.96
C LEU A 28 -8.93 -10.01 -5.12
N PRO A 29 -8.50 -9.58 -6.33
CA PRO A 29 -8.38 -10.50 -7.46
C PRO A 29 -7.33 -11.60 -7.19
N HIS A 30 -7.74 -12.84 -7.43
CA HIS A 30 -6.91 -14.04 -7.26
C HIS A 30 -7.09 -15.01 -8.44
N GLY A 31 -5.98 -15.57 -8.93
CA GLY A 31 -5.92 -16.51 -10.04
C GLY A 31 -5.10 -16.00 -11.23
N ASN A 32 -5.40 -16.48 -12.44
CA ASN A 32 -4.64 -16.14 -13.66
C ASN A 32 -4.85 -14.70 -14.12
N ALA A 33 -3.81 -14.07 -14.64
CA ALA A 33 -3.82 -12.71 -15.17
C ALA A 33 -4.87 -12.48 -16.27
N GLU A 34 -5.04 -13.47 -17.15
CA GLU A 34 -5.97 -13.40 -18.29
C GLU A 34 -7.42 -13.15 -17.84
N LYS A 35 -7.86 -13.82 -16.76
CA LYS A 35 -9.20 -13.68 -16.19
C LYS A 35 -9.53 -12.23 -15.83
N PHE A 36 -8.51 -11.45 -15.48
CA PHE A 36 -8.64 -10.07 -15.02
C PHE A 36 -8.17 -9.04 -16.07
N GLY A 37 -7.79 -9.48 -17.28
CA GLY A 37 -7.26 -8.60 -18.32
C GLY A 37 -5.96 -7.90 -17.91
N LEU A 38 -5.09 -8.58 -17.15
CA LEU A 38 -3.82 -8.03 -16.64
C LEU A 38 -2.61 -8.39 -17.53
N THR A 39 -2.81 -9.22 -18.55
CA THR A 39 -1.75 -9.58 -19.51
C THR A 39 -1.23 -8.33 -20.22
N GLY A 40 0.09 -8.18 -20.27
CA GLY A 40 0.77 -7.00 -20.80
C GLY A 40 0.96 -5.84 -19.80
N SER A 41 0.30 -5.87 -18.63
CA SER A 41 0.55 -4.88 -17.58
C SER A 41 1.96 -5.05 -17.01
N LYS A 42 2.58 -3.94 -16.60
CA LYS A 42 3.88 -3.96 -15.93
C LYS A 42 3.70 -4.18 -14.43
N ALA A 43 4.10 -5.34 -13.93
CA ALA A 43 3.93 -5.72 -12.54
C ALA A 43 5.27 -5.96 -11.83
N ARG A 44 5.25 -5.94 -10.50
CA ARG A 44 6.36 -6.37 -9.64
C ARG A 44 5.82 -7.25 -8.53
N THR A 45 6.49 -8.37 -8.25
CA THR A 45 6.20 -9.17 -7.05
C THR A 45 6.64 -8.42 -5.80
N ILE A 46 5.78 -8.33 -4.79
CA ILE A 46 6.04 -7.61 -3.52
C ILE A 46 6.04 -8.52 -2.28
N GLY A 47 5.77 -9.81 -2.50
CA GLY A 47 5.75 -10.86 -1.48
C GLY A 47 5.09 -12.12 -2.01
N GLU A 48 4.89 -13.06 -1.10
CA GLU A 48 4.16 -14.30 -1.33
C GLU A 48 3.19 -14.51 -0.16
N TRP A 49 2.03 -15.09 -0.44
CA TRP A 49 1.04 -15.47 0.55
C TRP A 49 0.49 -16.85 0.21
N GLN A 50 0.51 -17.77 1.18
CA GLN A 50 0.14 -19.18 0.99
C GLN A 50 0.82 -19.89 -0.20
N GLY A 51 2.08 -19.53 -0.48
CA GLY A 51 2.86 -20.12 -1.57
C GLY A 51 2.59 -19.52 -2.95
N GLU A 52 1.71 -18.51 -3.04
CA GLU A 52 1.40 -17.80 -4.28
C GLU A 52 2.00 -16.39 -4.29
N LYS A 53 2.40 -15.93 -5.48
CA LYS A 53 2.96 -14.59 -5.66
C LYS A 53 1.90 -13.52 -5.39
N VAL A 54 2.33 -12.43 -4.77
CA VAL A 54 1.55 -11.20 -4.65
C VAL A 54 2.15 -10.15 -5.58
N TRP A 55 1.38 -9.77 -6.58
CA TRP A 55 1.76 -8.84 -7.64
C TRP A 55 1.25 -7.44 -7.36
N LEU A 56 2.07 -6.43 -7.64
CA LEU A 56 1.70 -5.02 -7.66
C LEU A 56 1.69 -4.49 -9.09
N ILE A 57 0.58 -3.88 -9.49
CA ILE A 57 0.39 -3.12 -10.73
C ILE A 57 -0.04 -1.69 -10.35
N CYS A 58 0.68 -0.69 -10.83
CA CYS A 58 0.46 0.72 -10.52
C CYS A 58 -0.34 1.41 -11.62
N GLU A 59 -1.59 0.98 -11.82
CA GLU A 59 -2.47 1.44 -12.90
C GLU A 59 -3.88 1.72 -12.36
N PRO A 60 -4.61 2.72 -12.88
CA PRO A 60 -6.00 2.93 -12.53
C PRO A 60 -6.91 1.90 -13.20
N ARG A 61 -8.09 1.67 -12.61
CA ARG A 61 -9.22 0.96 -13.25
C ARG A 61 -10.42 1.90 -13.36
N SER A 62 -11.28 1.65 -14.33
CA SER A 62 -12.45 2.48 -14.63
C SER A 62 -13.54 2.43 -13.54
N ALA A 63 -13.57 1.34 -12.77
CA ALA A 63 -14.54 1.12 -11.70
C ALA A 63 -13.89 0.33 -10.54
N ASP A 64 -14.65 0.17 -9.46
CA ASP A 64 -14.32 -0.71 -8.33
C ASP A 64 -12.99 -0.40 -7.62
N MET A 65 -12.63 0.88 -7.58
CA MET A 65 -11.45 1.38 -6.86
C MET A 65 -11.84 1.85 -5.46
N PHE A 66 -11.45 1.10 -4.42
CA PHE A 66 -11.86 1.32 -3.04
C PHE A 66 -10.67 1.49 -2.08
N SER A 67 -10.97 1.84 -0.83
CA SER A 67 -9.96 1.87 0.23
C SER A 67 -9.57 0.44 0.63
N VAL A 68 -8.27 0.20 0.83
CA VAL A 68 -7.74 -1.06 1.37
C VAL A 68 -8.41 -1.48 2.69
N ARG A 69 -8.96 -0.53 3.46
CA ARG A 69 -9.68 -0.80 4.71
C ARG A 69 -10.92 -1.68 4.52
N GLN A 70 -11.46 -1.84 3.31
CA GLN A 70 -12.52 -2.81 3.06
C GLN A 70 -12.07 -4.25 3.32
N LEU A 71 -10.76 -4.51 3.28
CA LEU A 71 -10.18 -5.81 3.57
C LEU A 71 -9.68 -5.93 5.03
N ILE A 72 -10.10 -5.04 5.94
CA ILE A 72 -9.60 -5.04 7.33
C ILE A 72 -9.96 -6.32 8.10
N ASP A 73 -11.08 -6.95 7.73
CA ASP A 73 -11.57 -8.18 8.36
C ASP A 73 -11.02 -9.46 7.69
N GLN A 74 -10.16 -9.32 6.67
CA GLN A 74 -9.48 -10.44 6.02
C GLN A 74 -8.27 -10.92 6.86
N ASP A 75 -7.61 -11.98 6.39
CA ASP A 75 -6.36 -12.45 7.00
C ASP A 75 -5.35 -11.31 7.19
N VAL A 76 -4.79 -11.22 8.40
CA VAL A 76 -3.92 -10.11 8.80
C VAL A 76 -2.68 -10.03 7.91
N ALA A 77 -2.09 -11.17 7.53
CA ALA A 77 -0.89 -11.19 6.71
C ALA A 77 -1.20 -10.75 5.27
N LEU A 78 -2.33 -11.17 4.70
CA LEU A 78 -2.79 -10.71 3.40
C LEU A 78 -3.08 -9.20 3.42
N PHE A 79 -3.80 -8.71 4.42
CA PHE A 79 -4.10 -7.29 4.59
C PHE A 79 -2.82 -6.43 4.65
N GLN A 80 -1.79 -6.88 5.38
CA GLN A 80 -0.50 -6.20 5.43
C GLN A 80 0.21 -6.17 4.07
N LEU A 81 0.18 -7.26 3.30
CA LEU A 81 0.76 -7.30 1.96
C LEU A 81 0.03 -6.38 0.98
N VAL A 82 -1.30 -6.34 1.03
CA VAL A 82 -2.11 -5.43 0.23
C VAL A 82 -1.84 -3.96 0.60
N GLY A 83 -1.81 -3.66 1.91
CA GLY A 83 -1.47 -2.34 2.43
C GLY A 83 -0.08 -1.87 1.96
N ARG A 84 0.92 -2.77 1.98
CA ARG A 84 2.25 -2.52 1.41
C ARG A 84 2.17 -2.17 -0.07
N GLY A 85 1.40 -2.91 -0.86
CA GLY A 85 1.26 -2.65 -2.30
C GLY A 85 0.66 -1.27 -2.60
N VAL A 86 -0.40 -0.87 -1.88
CA VAL A 86 -1.01 0.46 -2.00
C VAL A 86 -0.01 1.56 -1.60
N GLN A 87 0.74 1.37 -0.51
CA GLN A 87 1.78 2.32 -0.09
C GLN A 87 2.92 2.44 -1.12
N LEU A 88 3.34 1.33 -1.73
CA LEU A 88 4.36 1.33 -2.77
C LEU A 88 3.89 2.05 -4.05
N ALA A 89 2.65 1.83 -4.48
CA ALA A 89 2.07 2.54 -5.61
C ALA A 89 2.10 4.07 -5.39
N GLU A 90 1.70 4.52 -4.20
CA GLU A 90 1.77 5.93 -3.84
C GLU A 90 3.20 6.46 -3.70
N PHE A 91 4.12 5.66 -3.17
CA PHE A 91 5.53 6.02 -3.11
C PHE A 91 6.09 6.28 -4.51
N TYR A 92 5.84 5.38 -5.47
CA TYR A 92 6.29 5.56 -6.85
C TYR A 92 5.62 6.76 -7.52
N ARG A 93 4.32 6.98 -7.28
CA ARG A 93 3.60 8.15 -7.81
C ARG A 93 4.14 9.47 -7.27
N SER A 94 4.43 9.53 -5.97
CA SER A 94 4.96 10.72 -5.28
C SER A 94 6.42 11.02 -5.60
N HIS A 95 7.17 10.05 -6.13
CA HIS A 95 8.58 10.18 -6.50
C HIS A 95 8.81 9.97 -8.00
N ARG A 96 7.88 10.45 -8.84
CA ARG A 96 8.10 10.51 -10.30
C ARG A 96 9.22 11.48 -10.66
N TRP A 97 9.35 12.57 -9.92
CA TRP A 97 10.35 13.61 -10.11
C TRP A 97 11.24 13.72 -8.87
N CYS A 98 12.53 14.00 -9.07
CA CYS A 98 13.49 14.14 -7.98
C CYS A 98 13.25 15.43 -7.22
N GLY A 99 13.03 15.34 -5.90
CA GLY A 99 12.85 16.51 -5.04
C GLY A 99 14.07 17.42 -4.94
N TYR A 100 15.28 16.92 -5.25
CA TYR A 100 16.52 17.71 -5.22
C TYR A 100 16.79 18.48 -6.52
N CYS A 101 16.52 17.89 -7.69
CA CYS A 101 16.95 18.45 -8.99
C CYS A 101 15.87 18.47 -10.08
N GLY A 102 14.64 18.04 -9.79
CA GLY A 102 13.51 18.08 -10.72
C GLY A 102 13.53 17.06 -11.86
N HIS A 103 14.60 16.28 -12.04
CA HIS A 103 14.68 15.27 -13.10
C HIS A 103 13.82 14.04 -12.81
N GLU A 104 13.36 13.36 -13.87
CA GLU A 104 12.56 12.13 -13.74
C GLU A 104 13.36 11.03 -13.03
N MET A 105 12.68 10.31 -12.14
CA MET A 105 13.26 9.20 -11.38
C MET A 105 12.85 7.86 -11.96
N HIS A 106 13.62 6.81 -11.66
CA HIS A 106 13.29 5.44 -12.03
C HIS A 106 13.32 4.52 -10.82
N GLN A 107 12.54 3.44 -10.86
CA GLN A 107 12.50 2.47 -9.77
C GLN A 107 13.77 1.60 -9.76
N SER A 108 14.33 1.36 -8.57
CA SER A 108 15.45 0.44 -8.39
C SER A 108 15.04 -1.00 -8.72
N LYS A 109 15.95 -1.78 -9.30
CA LYS A 109 15.73 -3.20 -9.67
C LYS A 109 15.86 -4.16 -8.48
N HIS A 110 16.61 -3.76 -7.45
CA HIS A 110 17.04 -4.62 -6.33
C HIS A 110 16.34 -4.30 -5.01
N GLU A 111 15.75 -3.11 -4.89
CA GLU A 111 15.13 -2.62 -3.67
C GLU A 111 13.85 -1.83 -4.00
N PHE A 112 13.04 -1.55 -2.98
CA PHE A 112 11.91 -0.62 -3.09
C PHE A 112 12.44 0.81 -2.90
N ALA A 113 12.99 1.38 -3.98
CA ALA A 113 13.51 2.74 -3.99
C ALA A 113 13.28 3.41 -5.34
N CYS A 114 13.26 4.74 -5.35
CA CYS A 114 13.34 5.56 -6.55
C CYS A 114 14.74 6.20 -6.64
N LEU A 115 15.35 6.15 -7.82
CA LEU A 115 16.73 6.59 -8.07
C LEU A 115 16.73 7.72 -9.10
N CYS A 116 17.53 8.76 -8.85
CA CYS A 116 17.78 9.83 -9.81
C CYS A 116 19.11 9.59 -10.54
N SER A 117 19.07 9.45 -11.87
CA SER A 117 20.28 9.29 -12.69
C SER A 117 21.08 10.58 -12.85
N HIS A 118 20.46 11.75 -12.63
CA HIS A 118 21.11 13.05 -12.80
C HIS A 118 21.96 13.45 -11.57
N CYS A 119 21.39 13.42 -10.37
CA CYS A 119 22.08 13.86 -9.14
C CYS A 119 22.53 12.72 -8.20
N ARG A 120 22.18 11.45 -8.51
CA ARG A 120 22.47 10.25 -7.71
C ARG A 120 21.74 10.14 -6.37
N GLU A 121 20.83 11.06 -6.08
CA GLU A 121 19.93 10.98 -4.94
C GLU A 121 18.93 9.82 -5.08
N ARG A 122 18.51 9.28 -3.94
CA ARG A 122 17.56 8.18 -3.86
C ARG A 122 16.57 8.38 -2.73
N TYR A 123 15.40 7.77 -2.87
CA TYR A 123 14.33 7.82 -1.89
C TYR A 123 13.85 6.41 -1.57
N TYR A 124 13.39 6.22 -0.34
CA TYR A 124 12.80 5.00 0.17
C TYR A 124 11.36 5.28 0.64
N PRO A 125 10.47 4.28 0.61
CA PRO A 125 9.13 4.39 1.17
C PRO A 125 9.18 4.86 2.63
N GLN A 126 8.42 5.91 2.93
CA GLN A 126 8.37 6.49 4.27
C GLN A 126 7.41 5.68 5.16
N ILE A 127 7.90 5.27 6.33
CA ILE A 127 7.07 4.74 7.42
C ILE A 127 6.98 5.83 8.48
N ALA A 128 5.77 6.23 8.85
CA ALA A 128 5.53 7.22 9.90
C ALA A 128 5.25 6.50 11.24
N PRO A 129 6.14 6.57 12.25
CA PRO A 129 5.89 5.96 13.55
C PRO A 129 4.66 6.58 14.21
N CYS A 130 3.84 5.74 14.84
CA CYS A 130 2.55 6.14 15.41
C CYS A 130 2.32 5.39 16.72
N ILE A 131 1.91 6.10 17.76
CA ILE A 131 1.49 5.51 19.04
C ILE A 131 -0.01 5.23 19.01
N ILE A 132 -0.41 4.23 19.80
CA ILE A 132 -1.80 3.96 20.15
C ILE A 132 -1.84 3.64 21.64
N VAL A 133 -2.68 4.33 22.42
CA VAL A 133 -2.63 4.28 23.88
C VAL A 133 -4.01 4.20 24.53
N ALA A 134 -4.18 3.18 25.38
CA ALA A 134 -5.33 3.00 26.25
C ALA A 134 -5.04 3.61 27.63
N ILE A 135 -5.71 4.73 27.96
CA ILE A 135 -5.52 5.43 29.24
C ILE A 135 -6.53 4.89 30.26
N ARG A 136 -6.04 4.34 31.38
CA ARG A 136 -6.86 3.74 32.44
C ARG A 136 -6.86 4.59 33.71
N ARG A 137 -8.00 4.64 34.40
CA ARG A 137 -8.17 5.23 35.73
C ARG A 137 -8.96 4.26 36.62
N GLY A 138 -8.25 3.43 37.39
CA GLY A 138 -8.88 2.32 38.12
C GLY A 138 -9.60 1.36 37.15
N ASP A 139 -10.91 1.26 37.30
CA ASP A 139 -11.79 0.43 36.46
C ASP A 139 -12.33 1.17 35.21
N GLU A 140 -11.98 2.45 35.03
CA GLU A 140 -12.38 3.26 33.88
C GLU A 140 -11.31 3.28 32.77
N ILE A 141 -11.75 3.44 31.52
CA ILE A 141 -10.89 3.63 30.35
C ILE A 141 -11.34 4.85 29.53
N LEU A 142 -10.39 5.68 29.09
CA LEU A 142 -10.67 6.80 28.20
C LEU A 142 -10.89 6.30 26.77
N LEU A 143 -12.03 6.67 26.20
CA LEU A 143 -12.33 6.48 24.78
C LEU A 143 -12.80 7.80 24.17
N ALA A 144 -12.39 8.07 22.93
CA ALA A 144 -12.78 9.23 22.16
C ALA A 144 -13.54 8.82 20.90
N ASN A 145 -14.50 9.65 20.48
CA ASN A 145 -15.12 9.54 19.16
C ASN A 145 -14.47 10.59 18.25
N HIS A 146 -13.77 10.14 17.21
CA HIS A 146 -13.06 11.05 16.31
C HIS A 146 -13.98 11.58 15.22
N ALA A 147 -13.99 12.90 15.01
CA ALA A 147 -14.79 13.56 13.96
C ALA A 147 -14.55 13.03 12.53
N ARG A 148 -13.36 12.49 12.25
CA ARG A 148 -13.01 11.90 10.95
C ARG A 148 -13.76 10.60 10.64
N HIS A 149 -14.34 9.95 11.65
CA HIS A 149 -15.06 8.69 11.51
C HIS A 149 -16.56 8.95 11.68
N ARG A 150 -17.35 8.71 10.63
CA ARG A 150 -18.82 8.85 10.67
C ARG A 150 -19.50 7.76 11.52
N ASN A 151 -18.74 6.75 11.90
CA ASN A 151 -19.22 5.60 12.66
C ASN A 151 -19.14 5.99 14.14
N LYS A 152 -20.23 5.80 14.91
CA LYS A 152 -20.30 6.12 16.36
C LYS A 152 -19.45 5.18 17.24
N VAL A 153 -18.24 4.86 16.79
CA VAL A 153 -17.28 4.01 17.50
C VAL A 153 -16.45 4.91 18.41
N TYR A 154 -16.38 4.55 19.68
CA TYR A 154 -15.45 5.13 20.64
C TYR A 154 -14.19 4.27 20.66
N THR A 155 -13.03 4.88 20.52
CA THR A 155 -11.74 4.18 20.44
C THR A 155 -10.66 4.89 21.25
N VAL A 156 -9.52 4.22 21.43
CA VAL A 156 -8.36 4.75 22.14
C VAL A 156 -7.67 5.85 21.34
N LEU A 157 -6.79 6.62 21.99
CA LEU A 157 -6.09 7.72 21.34
C LEU A 157 -4.90 7.21 20.51
N ALA A 158 -4.60 7.89 19.40
CA ALA A 158 -3.46 7.61 18.53
C ALA A 158 -2.88 8.89 17.92
N GLY A 159 -1.58 8.90 17.62
CA GLY A 159 -0.88 10.07 17.07
C GLY A 159 0.49 9.71 16.48
N PHE A 160 0.97 10.53 15.55
CA PHE A 160 2.31 10.37 14.97
C PHE A 160 3.39 10.84 15.95
N VAL A 161 4.55 10.18 15.87
CA VAL A 161 5.74 10.54 16.64
C VAL A 161 6.54 11.57 15.85
N GLY A 162 6.99 12.62 16.51
CA GLY A 162 7.84 13.67 15.96
C GLY A 162 9.30 13.27 15.81
N GLY A 163 10.05 14.06 15.04
CA GLY A 163 11.49 13.85 14.88
C GLY A 163 12.23 14.06 16.20
N GLY A 164 12.87 13.02 16.71
CA GLY A 164 13.63 13.06 17.96
C GLY A 164 12.83 12.71 19.23
N GLU A 165 11.54 12.37 19.11
CA GLU A 165 10.72 11.92 20.23
C GLU A 165 10.90 10.41 20.50
N THR A 166 10.70 10.01 21.76
CA THR A 166 10.61 8.60 22.16
C THR A 166 9.17 8.09 22.04
N LEU A 167 8.99 6.76 22.05
CA LEU A 167 7.67 6.12 22.20
C LEU A 167 7.19 6.12 23.65
#